data_AF-A0A4V3RA39-F1
#
_entry.id   AF-A0A4V3RA39-F1
#
_cell.length_a   1.000
_cell.length_b   1.000
_cell.length_c   1.000
_cell.angle_alpha   90.00
_cell.angle_beta   90.00
_cell.angle_gamma   90.00
#
_symmetry.space_group_name_H-M   'P 1'
#
loop_
_entity.id
_entity.type
_entity.pdbx_description
1 polymer ?
#
loop_
_entity_poly.entity_id
_entity_poly.type
_entity_poly.pdbx_seq_one_letter_code
_entity_poly.pdbx_strand_id
1 'polypeptide(L)'
;NKRGLCLWADELSAWFKNFNRYNNGSEEQFWLSVFSAKTTISDRKNAKSSIFIKRPYISVIGTIQKKILNELAKGERSSNGFIDRILFVMPNLQQKARWNDKELPKDIEQEWNDIIDKLIQSECSLNEHGEIEPQILFFSEDAKKRLYEWQHHFSELCDRETNDTIVSIYCKLEIYIIRFCLIIQLARWTCGECDKTYIDLLTVERAIKLTEYFKESALSVQNILNENAFNSQQQAIVNLLPPAFTTAQAIQIAEQNGMKERTFQRFLNDNIGTLFRKEKHGEYSKINP
;
A
#
# COMPACT_ATOMS: atom_id res chain seq x y z
N ASN A 1 -13.04 23.29 -3.85
CA ASN A 1 -13.38 22.08 -4.62
C ASN A 1 -14.02 21.06 -3.68
N LYS A 2 -15.32 20.74 -3.85
CA LYS A 2 -16.06 19.79 -2.99
C LYS A 2 -15.73 18.33 -3.31
N ARG A 3 -15.17 18.05 -4.49
CA ARG A 3 -14.77 16.71 -4.94
C ARG A 3 -13.34 16.32 -4.51
N GLY A 4 -12.71 17.15 -3.68
CA GLY A 4 -11.33 16.96 -3.22
C GLY A 4 -10.29 17.42 -4.23
N LEU A 5 -9.04 16.99 -4.03
CA LEU A 5 -7.90 17.33 -4.89
C LEU A 5 -7.13 16.05 -5.24
N CYS A 6 -6.50 16.05 -6.41
CA CYS A 6 -5.56 15.00 -6.79
C CYS A 6 -4.16 15.61 -6.93
N LEU A 7 -3.19 15.02 -6.22
CA LEU A 7 -1.78 15.23 -6.46
C LEU A 7 -1.32 14.15 -7.42
N TRP A 8 -1.01 14.55 -8.64
CA TRP A 8 -0.42 13.71 -9.67
C TRP A 8 1.04 14.09 -9.88
N ALA A 9 1.95 13.12 -9.84
CA ALA A 9 3.38 13.34 -10.06
C ALA A 9 4.02 12.16 -10.83
N ASP A 10 4.74 12.46 -11.90
CA ASP A 10 5.46 11.44 -12.67
C ASP A 10 6.59 10.77 -11.88
N GLU A 11 7.07 11.39 -10.80
CA GLU A 11 8.02 10.79 -9.87
C GLU A 11 7.73 11.28 -8.45
N LEU A 12 7.18 10.38 -7.62
CA LEU A 12 6.80 10.70 -6.26
C LEU A 12 8.00 10.99 -5.35
N SER A 13 9.23 10.66 -5.75
CA SER A 13 10.44 11.00 -4.96
C SER A 13 10.52 12.47 -4.58
N ALA A 14 10.12 13.38 -5.47
CA ALA A 14 10.11 14.81 -5.20
C ALA A 14 9.09 15.20 -4.12
N TRP A 15 7.93 14.53 -4.12
CA TRP A 15 6.89 14.69 -3.10
C TRP A 15 7.43 14.27 -1.73
N PHE A 16 8.05 13.09 -1.62
CA PHE A 16 8.63 12.60 -0.36
C PHE A 16 9.82 13.43 0.14
N LYS A 17 10.67 13.93 -0.77
CA LYS A 17 11.80 14.80 -0.40
C LYS A 17 11.35 16.12 0.20
N ASN A 18 10.18 16.63 -0.20
CA ASN A 18 9.64 17.87 0.33
C ASN A 18 9.15 17.75 1.79
N PHE A 19 8.93 16.54 2.32
CA PHE A 19 8.46 16.36 3.71
C PHE A 19 9.45 16.86 4.77
N ASN A 20 10.75 16.85 4.46
CA ASN A 20 11.80 17.30 5.38
C ASN A 20 12.33 18.71 5.04
N ARG A 21 11.75 19.38 4.03
CA ARG A 21 12.33 20.62 3.49
C ARG A 21 12.13 21.84 4.38
N TYR A 22 11.07 21.85 5.20
CA TYR A 22 10.70 23.02 5.99
C TYR A 22 10.55 22.76 7.49
N ASN A 23 10.19 21.55 7.92
CA ASN A 23 10.12 21.13 9.33
C ASN A 23 10.24 19.61 9.41
N ASN A 24 11.01 19.09 10.38
CA ASN A 24 11.10 17.65 10.60
C ASN A 24 9.76 17.10 11.14
N GLY A 25 9.00 16.37 10.31
CA GLY A 25 7.87 15.53 10.74
C GLY A 25 6.45 16.13 10.63
N SER A 26 6.28 17.43 10.40
CA SER A 26 4.93 18.05 10.35
C SER A 26 4.11 17.65 9.11
N GLU A 27 4.78 17.48 7.97
CA GLU A 27 4.12 17.10 6.71
C GLU A 27 3.61 15.65 6.75
N GLU A 28 4.36 14.73 7.36
CA GLU A 28 3.94 13.33 7.49
C GLU A 28 2.68 13.21 8.35
N GLN A 29 2.63 13.92 9.48
CA GLN A 29 1.44 13.96 10.34
C GLN A 29 0.24 14.59 9.64
N PHE A 30 0.47 15.58 8.78
CA PHE A 30 -0.56 16.14 7.91
C PHE A 30 -1.12 15.06 6.97
N TRP A 31 -0.29 14.32 6.24
CA TRP A 31 -0.76 13.26 5.33
C TRP A 31 -1.43 12.09 6.04
N LEU A 32 -0.94 11.71 7.23
CA LEU A 32 -1.61 10.72 8.10
C LEU A 32 -3.01 11.20 8.52
N SER A 33 -3.16 12.48 8.82
CA SER A 33 -4.44 13.11 9.15
C SER A 33 -5.39 13.15 7.95
N VAL A 34 -4.87 13.49 6.76
CA VAL A 34 -5.61 13.49 5.49
C VAL A 34 -6.13 12.09 5.14
N PHE A 35 -5.33 11.03 5.33
CA PHE A 35 -5.76 9.64 5.09
C PHE A 35 -7.03 9.26 5.89
N SER A 36 -7.14 9.80 7.11
CA SER A 36 -8.28 9.62 8.01
C SER A 36 -9.34 10.72 7.88
N ALA A 37 -9.22 11.61 6.89
CA ALA A 37 -10.10 12.77 6.67
C ALA A 37 -10.28 13.65 7.92
N LYS A 38 -9.25 13.73 8.78
CA LYS A 38 -9.28 14.58 9.97
C LYS A 38 -9.28 16.06 9.57
N THR A 39 -10.07 16.86 10.29
CA THR A 39 -10.13 18.32 10.11
C THR A 39 -8.73 18.93 10.08
N THR A 40 -8.48 19.79 9.09
CA THR A 40 -7.21 20.52 8.97
C THR A 40 -7.48 22.01 9.11
N ILE A 41 -6.64 22.67 9.91
CA ILE A 41 -6.62 24.12 10.09
C ILE A 41 -5.28 24.63 9.57
N SER A 42 -5.30 25.63 8.70
CA SER A 42 -4.10 26.32 8.24
C SER A 42 -4.15 27.79 8.63
N ASP A 43 -3.34 28.13 9.63
CA ASP A 43 -3.10 29.50 10.05
C ASP A 43 -1.77 29.98 9.45
N ARG A 44 -1.84 30.88 8.47
CA ARG A 44 -0.64 31.52 7.90
C ARG A 44 -0.51 32.93 8.44
N LYS A 45 0.70 33.29 8.91
CA LYS A 45 1.02 34.60 9.50
C LYS A 45 0.58 35.82 8.67
N ASN A 46 0.52 35.67 7.34
CA ASN A 46 0.13 36.73 6.40
C ASN A 46 -1.26 36.51 5.76
N ALA A 47 -2.01 35.49 6.16
CA ALA A 47 -3.36 35.28 5.66
C ALA A 47 -4.37 36.12 6.46
N LYS A 48 -5.32 36.75 5.76
CA LYS A 48 -6.39 37.55 6.37
C LYS A 48 -7.36 36.71 7.21
N SER A 49 -7.40 35.40 7.00
CA SER A 49 -8.24 34.47 7.74
C SER A 49 -7.60 33.08 7.80
N SER A 50 -7.97 32.33 8.85
CA SER A 50 -7.67 30.89 8.96
C SER A 50 -8.42 30.10 7.89
N ILE A 51 -7.77 29.11 7.29
CA ILE A 51 -8.42 28.17 6.38
C ILE A 51 -8.81 26.93 7.18
N PHE A 52 -10.12 26.69 7.28
CA PHE A 52 -10.69 25.55 8.00
C PHE A 52 -11.30 24.55 7.03
N ILE A 53 -10.76 23.33 6.98
CA ILE A 53 -11.23 22.25 6.10
C ILE A 53 -11.72 21.08 6.96
N LYS A 54 -13.04 20.90 7.05
CA LYS A 54 -13.68 19.86 7.88
C LYS A 54 -13.32 18.43 7.48
N ARG A 55 -13.29 18.16 6.18
CA ARG A 55 -13.07 16.82 5.61
C ARG A 55 -12.11 16.93 4.42
N PRO A 56 -10.79 17.05 4.66
CA PRO A 56 -9.83 17.09 3.56
C PRO A 56 -9.86 15.74 2.83
N TYR A 57 -9.85 15.79 1.50
CA TYR A 57 -9.73 14.63 0.65
C TYR A 57 -8.71 14.92 -0.44
N ILE A 58 -7.58 14.22 -0.38
CA ILE A 58 -6.49 14.37 -1.33
C ILE A 58 -6.09 12.97 -1.80
N SER A 59 -6.28 12.70 -3.08
CA SER A 59 -5.77 11.49 -3.74
C SER A 59 -4.34 11.74 -4.20
N VAL A 60 -3.45 10.78 -3.99
CA VAL A 60 -2.06 10.85 -4.47
C VAL A 60 -1.84 9.72 -5.45
N ILE A 61 -1.38 10.05 -6.64
CA ILE A 61 -1.01 9.07 -7.66
C ILE A 61 0.29 9.51 -8.33
N GLY A 62 1.16 8.56 -8.60
CA GLY A 62 2.38 8.84 -9.31
C GLY A 62 3.24 7.61 -9.49
N THR A 63 4.31 7.77 -10.24
CA THR A 63 5.26 6.69 -10.43
C THR A 63 6.39 6.77 -9.41
N ILE A 64 7.04 5.64 -9.17
CA ILE A 64 8.20 5.57 -8.30
C ILE A 64 9.18 4.55 -8.85
N GLN A 65 10.46 4.88 -8.77
CA GLN A 65 11.53 3.94 -9.08
C GLN A 65 11.82 3.01 -7.89
N LYS A 66 12.04 1.72 -8.16
CA LYS A 66 12.38 0.72 -7.12
C LYS A 66 13.56 1.16 -6.24
N LYS A 67 14.58 1.82 -6.82
CA LYS A 67 15.76 2.31 -6.08
C LYS A 67 15.42 3.36 -5.02
N ILE A 68 14.35 4.13 -5.22
CA ILE A 68 13.93 5.22 -4.35
C ILE A 68 13.09 4.69 -3.18
N LEU A 69 12.53 3.47 -3.28
CA LEU A 69 11.81 2.83 -2.16
C LEU A 69 12.65 2.84 -0.87
N ASN A 70 13.96 2.62 -0.98
CA ASN A 70 14.88 2.66 0.16
C ASN A 70 14.98 4.04 0.82
N GLU A 71 14.86 5.13 0.04
CA GLU A 71 14.80 6.48 0.61
C GLU A 71 13.49 6.71 1.37
N LEU A 72 12.41 6.01 1.01
CA LEU A 72 11.14 6.09 1.71
C LEU A 72 11.22 5.46 3.09
N ALA A 73 11.85 4.30 3.19
CA ALA A 73 11.95 3.52 4.42
C ALA A 73 12.99 4.06 5.42
N LYS A 74 13.78 5.08 5.06
CA LYS A 74 14.77 5.71 5.95
C LYS A 74 14.11 6.62 6.99
N GLY A 75 14.62 6.56 8.22
CA GLY A 75 14.18 7.43 9.33
C GLY A 75 12.93 6.90 10.04
N GLU A 76 12.20 7.78 10.73
CA GLU A 76 11.00 7.44 11.52
C GLU A 76 9.76 7.05 10.68
N ARG A 77 9.89 7.09 9.35
CA ARG A 77 8.80 6.86 8.37
C ARG A 77 8.37 5.40 8.25
N SER A 78 9.30 4.48 8.44
CA SER A 78 8.98 3.05 8.53
C SER A 78 8.25 2.72 9.83
N SER A 79 8.51 3.48 10.91
CA SER A 79 7.90 3.27 12.22
C SER A 79 6.55 3.97 12.44
N ASN A 80 6.21 5.01 11.66
CA ASN A 80 4.94 5.75 11.83
C ASN A 80 3.78 5.22 10.95
N GLY A 81 4.06 4.17 10.17
CA GLY A 81 3.12 3.48 9.30
C GLY A 81 2.63 4.30 8.10
N PHE A 82 3.35 5.35 7.71
CA PHE A 82 3.00 6.14 6.53
C PHE A 82 3.10 5.31 5.24
N ILE A 83 4.18 4.54 5.07
CA ILE A 83 4.37 3.66 3.91
C ILE A 83 3.26 2.60 3.82
N ASP A 84 2.78 2.12 4.95
CA ASP A 84 1.73 1.10 5.04
C ASP A 84 0.39 1.55 4.43
N ARG A 85 0.22 2.86 4.21
CA ARG A 85 -0.94 3.48 3.56
C ARG A 85 -0.71 3.73 2.06
N ILE A 86 0.42 3.32 1.49
CA ILE A 86 0.67 3.46 0.05
C ILE A 86 0.38 2.12 -0.63
N LEU A 87 -0.47 2.17 -1.64
CA LEU A 87 -0.78 1.02 -2.48
C LEU A 87 0.22 0.97 -3.65
N PHE A 88 1.04 -0.07 -3.70
CA PHE A 88 2.03 -0.25 -4.76
C PHE A 88 1.48 -1.13 -5.88
N VAL A 89 1.54 -0.63 -7.12
CA VAL A 89 1.26 -1.42 -8.31
C VAL A 89 2.59 -1.97 -8.82
N MET A 90 2.80 -3.28 -8.64
CA MET A 90 4.01 -3.99 -9.04
C MET A 90 3.65 -4.99 -10.14
N PRO A 91 3.69 -4.59 -11.42
CA PRO A 91 3.37 -5.52 -12.50
C PRO A 91 4.48 -6.58 -12.61
N ASN A 92 4.08 -7.85 -12.71
CA ASN A 92 5.01 -8.96 -12.91
C ASN A 92 5.45 -9.04 -14.39
N LEU A 93 6.22 -8.04 -14.82
CA LEU A 93 6.81 -8.01 -16.16
C LEU A 93 8.06 -8.89 -16.16
N GLN A 94 7.88 -10.17 -16.46
CA GLN A 94 8.99 -11.13 -16.58
C GLN A 94 9.93 -10.79 -17.74
N GLN A 95 9.44 -10.10 -18.77
CA GLN A 95 10.22 -9.68 -19.93
C GLN A 95 9.78 -8.30 -20.41
N LYS A 96 10.74 -7.51 -20.91
CA LYS A 96 10.45 -6.24 -21.58
C LYS A 96 9.55 -6.52 -22.79
N ALA A 97 8.40 -5.86 -22.84
CA ALA A 97 7.52 -5.95 -23.99
C ALA A 97 8.29 -5.57 -25.27
N ARG A 98 8.24 -6.45 -26.28
CA ARG A 98 8.79 -6.17 -27.60
C ARG A 98 7.81 -5.27 -28.34
N TRP A 99 8.35 -4.28 -29.05
CA TRP A 99 7.54 -3.43 -29.91
C TRP A 99 6.81 -4.31 -30.93
N ASN A 100 5.52 -4.01 -31.13
CA ASN A 100 4.67 -4.67 -32.09
C ASN A 100 3.57 -3.68 -32.51
N ASP A 101 2.88 -3.98 -33.60
CA ASP A 101 1.84 -3.11 -34.16
C ASP A 101 0.47 -3.25 -33.47
N LYS A 102 0.41 -3.84 -32.27
CA LYS A 102 -0.84 -3.89 -31.49
C LYS A 102 -1.08 -2.51 -30.88
N GLU A 103 -1.96 -1.76 -31.53
CA GLU A 103 -2.46 -0.50 -31.01
C GLU A 103 -3.71 -0.74 -30.14
N LEU A 104 -3.97 0.18 -29.21
CA LEU A 104 -5.24 0.22 -28.50
C LEU A 104 -6.35 0.54 -29.52
N PRO A 105 -7.49 -0.16 -29.48
CA PRO A 105 -8.66 0.22 -30.27
C PRO A 105 -9.04 1.69 -30.02
N LYS A 106 -9.42 2.41 -31.09
CA LYS A 106 -9.63 3.87 -31.05
C LYS A 106 -10.79 4.31 -30.14
N ASP A 107 -11.73 3.41 -29.92
CA ASP A 107 -12.92 3.55 -29.09
C ASP A 107 -12.61 3.46 -27.59
N ILE A 108 -11.56 2.76 -27.17
CA ILE A 108 -11.23 2.56 -25.74
C ILE A 108 -11.01 3.89 -25.00
N GLU A 109 -10.37 4.87 -25.64
CA GLU A 109 -10.16 6.19 -25.03
C GLU A 109 -11.49 6.91 -24.80
N GLN A 110 -12.41 6.83 -25.75
CA GLN A 110 -13.74 7.42 -25.62
C GLN A 110 -14.57 6.70 -24.55
N GLU A 111 -14.57 5.36 -24.54
CA GLU A 111 -15.26 4.57 -23.52
C GLU A 111 -14.77 4.92 -22.10
N TRP A 112 -13.45 5.08 -21.94
CA TRP A 112 -12.87 5.51 -20.67
C TRP A 112 -13.32 6.91 -20.27
N ASN A 113 -13.31 7.87 -21.21
CA ASN A 113 -13.78 9.22 -20.95
C ASN A 113 -15.26 9.23 -20.53
N ASP A 114 -16.12 8.46 -21.20
CA ASP A 114 -17.55 8.36 -20.88
C ASP A 114 -17.77 7.83 -19.45
N ILE A 115 -16.99 6.84 -19.02
CA ILE A 115 -17.01 6.31 -17.65
C ILE A 115 -16.66 7.40 -16.63
N ILE A 116 -15.56 8.13 -16.87
CA ILE A 116 -15.09 9.19 -15.97
C ILE A 116 -16.06 10.36 -15.93
N ASP A 117 -16.58 10.78 -17.08
CA ASP A 117 -17.54 11.87 -17.19
C ASP A 117 -18.83 11.54 -16.43
N LYS A 118 -19.32 10.30 -16.51
CA LYS A 118 -20.49 9.87 -15.74
C LYS A 118 -20.27 9.97 -14.23
N LEU A 119 -19.05 9.72 -13.73
CA LEU A 119 -18.71 9.93 -12.31
C LEU A 119 -18.61 11.41 -11.94
N ILE A 120 -17.98 12.22 -12.80
CA ILE A 120 -17.81 13.67 -12.57
C ILE A 120 -19.14 14.41 -12.60
N GLN A 121 -20.03 14.02 -13.51
CA GLN A 121 -21.36 14.61 -13.67
C GLN A 121 -22.34 14.20 -12.55
N SER A 122 -22.06 13.13 -11.80
CA SER A 122 -22.89 12.75 -10.65
C SER A 122 -22.96 13.91 -9.64
N GLU A 123 -24.16 14.44 -9.42
CA GLU A 123 -24.39 15.56 -8.52
C GLU A 123 -24.05 15.21 -7.07
N CYS A 124 -23.55 16.21 -6.34
CA CYS A 124 -23.35 16.11 -4.89
C CYS A 124 -24.50 16.83 -4.20
N SER A 125 -25.39 16.07 -3.56
CA SER A 125 -26.44 16.64 -2.71
C SER A 125 -25.82 17.44 -1.57
N LEU A 126 -26.45 18.57 -1.24
CA LEU A 126 -26.05 19.42 -0.13
C LEU A 126 -27.13 19.43 0.94
N ASN A 127 -26.72 19.37 2.20
CA ASN A 127 -27.62 19.57 3.32
C ASN A 127 -27.95 21.07 3.54
N GLU A 128 -28.79 21.35 4.54
CA GLU A 128 -29.20 22.70 4.94
C GLU A 128 -28.03 23.64 5.31
N HIS A 129 -26.85 23.10 5.62
CA HIS A 129 -25.64 23.86 5.92
C HIS A 129 -24.71 24.04 4.71
N GLY A 130 -25.13 23.61 3.52
CA GLY A 130 -24.34 23.68 2.29
C GLY A 130 -23.20 22.66 2.22
N GLU A 131 -23.21 21.64 3.10
CA GLU A 131 -22.22 20.56 3.15
C GLU A 131 -22.66 19.37 2.33
N ILE A 132 -21.69 18.58 1.85
CA ILE A 132 -21.97 17.37 1.05
C ILE A 132 -22.71 16.36 1.94
N GLU A 133 -23.91 15.97 1.50
CA GLU A 133 -24.67 14.88 2.07
C GLU A 133 -24.26 13.56 1.39
N PRO A 134 -23.65 12.61 2.12
CA PRO A 134 -23.19 11.37 1.52
C PRO A 134 -24.36 10.43 1.22
N GLN A 135 -24.39 9.86 0.02
CA GLN A 135 -25.24 8.72 -0.26
C GLN A 135 -24.60 7.46 0.35
N ILE A 136 -25.36 6.75 1.20
CA ILE A 136 -24.91 5.51 1.84
C ILE A 136 -25.36 4.33 0.99
N LEU A 137 -24.40 3.51 0.54
CA LEU A 137 -24.67 2.21 -0.09
C LEU A 137 -24.40 1.12 0.94
N PHE A 138 -25.43 0.35 1.28
CA PHE A 138 -25.30 -0.82 2.14
C PHE A 138 -24.84 -2.03 1.34
N PHE A 139 -24.25 -3.03 2.00
CA PHE A 139 -24.00 -4.33 1.38
C PHE A 139 -25.29 -5.13 1.31
N SER A 140 -25.51 -5.91 0.24
CA SER A 140 -26.49 -6.99 0.28
C SER A 140 -26.08 -8.05 1.31
N GLU A 141 -27.04 -8.86 1.78
CA GLU A 141 -26.80 -9.85 2.83
C GLU A 141 -25.70 -10.86 2.47
N ASP A 142 -25.70 -11.34 1.22
CA ASP A 142 -24.68 -12.26 0.70
C ASP A 142 -23.30 -11.60 0.56
N ALA A 143 -23.25 -10.36 0.06
CA ALA A 143 -22.04 -9.56 -0.03
C ALA A 143 -21.42 -9.30 1.35
N LYS A 144 -22.25 -8.94 2.33
CA LYS A 144 -21.84 -8.72 3.71
C LYS A 144 -21.30 -9.99 4.35
N LYS A 145 -22.00 -11.12 4.18
CA LYS A 145 -21.55 -12.43 4.68
C LYS A 145 -20.18 -12.78 4.08
N ARG A 146 -20.03 -12.62 2.77
CA ARG A 146 -18.76 -12.92 2.08
C ARG A 146 -17.61 -12.03 2.55
N LEU A 147 -17.88 -10.75 2.80
CA LEU A 147 -16.90 -9.81 3.33
C LEU A 147 -16.46 -10.19 4.75
N TYR A 148 -17.38 -10.62 5.61
CA TYR A 148 -17.05 -11.11 6.96
C TYR A 148 -16.23 -12.40 6.92
N GLU A 149 -16.59 -13.35 6.05
CA GLU A 149 -15.79 -14.57 5.86
C GLU A 149 -14.35 -14.25 5.44
N TRP A 150 -14.16 -13.31 4.52
CA TRP A 150 -12.82 -12.85 4.15
C TRP A 150 -12.12 -12.16 5.32
N GLN A 151 -12.80 -11.24 6.02
CA GLN A 151 -12.22 -10.47 7.11
C GLN A 151 -11.75 -11.36 8.25
N HIS A 152 -12.54 -12.38 8.65
CA HIS A 152 -12.14 -13.33 9.68
C HIS A 152 -10.85 -14.08 9.29
N HIS A 153 -10.79 -14.58 8.05
CA HIS A 153 -9.58 -15.25 7.57
C HIS A 153 -8.38 -14.29 7.51
N PHE A 154 -8.61 -13.06 7.10
CA PHE A 154 -7.58 -12.03 7.03
C PHE A 154 -7.08 -11.62 8.43
N SER A 155 -7.95 -11.56 9.43
CA SER A 155 -7.58 -11.35 10.83
C SER A 155 -6.76 -12.52 11.39
N GLU A 156 -7.10 -13.77 11.08
CA GLU A 156 -6.28 -14.93 11.47
C GLU A 156 -4.86 -14.88 10.89
N LEU A 157 -4.72 -14.37 9.65
CA LEU A 157 -3.40 -14.15 9.04
C LEU A 157 -2.62 -13.06 9.79
N CYS A 158 -3.30 -11.99 10.20
CA CYS A 158 -2.74 -10.90 10.99
C CYS A 158 -2.26 -11.39 12.37
N ASP A 159 -3.06 -12.20 13.07
CA ASP A 159 -2.74 -12.73 14.41
C ASP A 159 -1.52 -13.67 14.41
N ARG A 160 -1.23 -14.31 13.28
CA ARG A 160 -0.09 -15.22 13.09
C ARG A 160 1.16 -14.52 12.59
N GLU A 161 1.03 -13.27 12.12
CA GLU A 161 2.15 -12.51 11.62
C GLU A 161 2.99 -11.96 12.79
N THR A 162 4.30 -12.09 12.66
CA THR A 162 5.27 -11.67 13.70
C THR A 162 5.93 -10.34 13.37
N ASN A 163 5.83 -9.90 12.11
CA ASN A 163 6.38 -8.65 11.66
C ASN A 163 5.35 -7.51 11.82
N ASP A 164 5.59 -6.62 12.78
CA ASP A 164 4.72 -5.47 13.09
C ASP A 164 4.44 -4.57 11.87
N THR A 165 5.40 -4.41 10.94
CA THR A 165 5.19 -3.64 9.72
C THR A 165 4.19 -4.33 8.81
N ILE A 166 4.27 -5.65 8.67
CA ILE A 166 3.31 -6.43 7.86
C ILE A 166 1.92 -6.40 8.51
N VAL A 167 1.84 -6.56 9.82
CA VAL A 167 0.60 -6.40 10.60
C VAL A 167 -0.03 -5.02 10.34
N SER A 168 0.76 -3.96 10.42
CA SER A 168 0.28 -2.59 10.18
C SER A 168 -0.26 -2.42 8.75
N ILE A 169 0.40 -2.98 7.74
CA ILE A 169 -0.07 -3.02 6.34
C ILE A 169 -1.42 -3.74 6.25
N TYR A 170 -1.53 -4.93 6.84
CA TYR A 170 -2.78 -5.70 6.83
C TYR A 170 -3.93 -4.89 7.43
N CYS A 171 -3.72 -4.25 8.58
CA CYS A 171 -4.73 -3.36 9.16
C CYS A 171 -5.14 -2.21 8.22
N LYS A 172 -4.26 -1.70 7.35
CA LYS A 172 -4.64 -0.69 6.34
C LYS A 172 -5.41 -1.31 5.19
N LEU A 173 -5.05 -2.49 4.73
CA LEU A 173 -5.76 -3.21 3.67
C LEU A 173 -7.21 -3.53 4.05
N GLU A 174 -7.48 -3.81 5.33
CA GLU A 174 -8.85 -3.97 5.84
C GLU A 174 -9.67 -2.67 5.75
N ILE A 175 -9.04 -1.50 5.84
CA ILE A 175 -9.71 -0.22 5.56
C ILE A 175 -9.94 -0.05 4.04
N TYR A 176 -8.97 -0.46 3.23
CA TYR A 176 -9.03 -0.32 1.78
C TYR A 176 -10.09 -1.17 1.12
N ILE A 177 -10.33 -2.40 1.57
CA ILE A 177 -11.32 -3.26 0.94
C ILE A 177 -12.72 -2.62 0.91
N ILE A 178 -13.10 -1.91 1.97
CA ILE A 178 -14.37 -1.16 2.02
C ILE A 178 -14.40 -0.05 0.96
N ARG A 179 -13.28 0.66 0.78
CA ARG A 179 -13.14 1.69 -0.25
C ARG A 179 -13.17 1.08 -1.66
N PHE A 180 -12.51 -0.07 -1.86
CA PHE A 180 -12.51 -0.78 -3.14
C PHE A 180 -13.90 -1.29 -3.50
N CYS A 181 -14.67 -1.81 -2.55
CA CYS A 181 -16.06 -2.18 -2.77
C CYS A 181 -16.86 -1.01 -3.35
N LEU A 182 -16.77 0.18 -2.75
CA LEU A 182 -17.47 1.35 -3.27
C LEU A 182 -16.96 1.76 -4.66
N ILE A 183 -15.64 1.86 -4.85
CA ILE A 183 -15.04 2.25 -6.14
C ILE A 183 -15.47 1.28 -7.26
N ILE A 184 -15.43 -0.03 -7.00
CA ILE A 184 -15.77 -1.06 -7.98
C ILE A 184 -17.27 -1.08 -8.25
N GLN A 185 -18.14 -0.92 -7.24
CA GLN A 185 -19.59 -0.81 -7.45
C GLN A 185 -19.90 0.37 -8.39
N LEU A 186 -19.28 1.53 -8.14
CA LEU A 186 -19.50 2.72 -8.95
C LEU A 186 -18.96 2.55 -10.38
N ALA A 187 -17.78 1.94 -10.56
CA ALA A 187 -17.22 1.64 -11.87
C ALA A 187 -18.12 0.66 -12.66
N ARG A 188 -18.65 -0.37 -12.01
CA ARG A 188 -19.60 -1.30 -12.64
C ARG A 188 -20.91 -0.64 -13.01
N TRP A 189 -21.44 0.22 -12.15
CA TRP A 189 -22.63 1.02 -12.42
C TRP A 189 -22.42 1.97 -13.61
N THR A 190 -21.25 2.60 -13.71
CA THR A 190 -20.96 3.45 -14.88
C THR A 190 -20.98 2.66 -16.18
N CYS A 191 -20.48 1.42 -16.15
CA CYS A 191 -20.49 0.48 -17.27
C CYS A 191 -21.84 -0.24 -17.49
N GLY A 192 -22.86 0.02 -16.66
CA GLY A 192 -24.18 -0.63 -16.78
C GLY A 192 -24.23 -2.09 -16.32
N GLU A 193 -23.22 -2.57 -15.59
CA GLU A 193 -23.18 -3.94 -15.04
C GLU A 193 -24.06 -4.13 -13.79
N CYS A 194 -24.44 -3.04 -13.12
CA CYS A 194 -25.24 -3.04 -11.90
C CYS A 194 -25.87 -1.66 -11.63
N ASP A 195 -26.64 -1.56 -10.55
CA ASP A 195 -27.15 -0.29 -10.03
C ASP A 195 -26.27 0.31 -8.91
N LYS A 196 -26.69 1.47 -8.39
CA LYS A 196 -26.01 2.24 -7.33
C LYS A 196 -26.79 2.22 -6.01
N THR A 197 -27.56 1.17 -5.73
CA THR A 197 -28.43 1.10 -4.54
C THR A 197 -27.78 0.34 -3.39
N TYR A 198 -27.06 -0.75 -3.68
CA TYR A 198 -26.29 -1.53 -2.71
C TYR A 198 -24.97 -2.02 -3.32
N ILE A 199 -24.07 -2.49 -2.47
CA ILE A 199 -22.84 -3.19 -2.87
C ILE A 199 -23.18 -4.67 -2.97
N ASP A 200 -23.07 -5.23 -4.17
CA ASP A 200 -23.40 -6.63 -4.44
C ASP A 200 -22.23 -7.60 -4.19
N LEU A 201 -22.53 -8.89 -4.25
CA LEU A 201 -21.55 -9.96 -4.01
C LEU A 201 -20.39 -9.93 -5.01
N LEU A 202 -20.67 -9.70 -6.30
CA LEU A 202 -19.64 -9.69 -7.35
C LEU A 202 -18.64 -8.55 -7.12
N THR A 203 -19.10 -7.39 -6.66
CA THR A 203 -18.26 -6.27 -6.27
C THR A 203 -17.35 -6.65 -5.10
N VAL A 204 -17.88 -7.30 -4.06
CA VAL A 204 -17.07 -7.76 -2.92
C VAL A 204 -16.00 -8.75 -3.38
N GLU A 205 -16.33 -9.72 -4.23
CA GLU A 205 -15.34 -10.67 -4.76
C GLU A 205 -14.24 -9.99 -5.57
N ARG A 206 -14.58 -8.98 -6.39
CA ARG A 206 -13.60 -8.19 -7.14
C ARG A 206 -12.73 -7.35 -6.19
N ALA A 207 -13.31 -6.76 -5.15
CA ALA A 207 -12.59 -6.01 -4.14
C ALA A 207 -11.61 -6.89 -3.35
N ILE A 208 -12.01 -8.11 -2.98
CA ILE A 208 -11.13 -9.10 -2.35
C ILE A 208 -9.93 -9.39 -3.24
N LYS A 209 -10.16 -9.71 -4.53
CA LYS A 209 -9.07 -9.97 -5.48
C LYS A 209 -8.08 -8.79 -5.58
N LEU A 210 -8.59 -7.55 -5.59
CA LEU A 210 -7.76 -6.35 -5.63
C LEU A 210 -6.97 -6.16 -4.32
N THR A 211 -7.59 -6.43 -3.17
CA THR A 211 -6.91 -6.39 -1.87
C THR A 211 -5.79 -7.41 -1.79
N GLU A 212 -6.02 -8.65 -2.24
CA GLU A 212 -4.99 -9.69 -2.29
C GLU A 212 -3.82 -9.27 -3.20
N TYR A 213 -4.10 -8.68 -4.36
CA TYR A 213 -3.04 -8.13 -5.22
C TYR A 213 -2.17 -7.09 -4.50
N PHE A 214 -2.78 -6.17 -3.76
CA PHE A 214 -2.04 -5.16 -3.02
C PHE A 214 -1.32 -5.71 -1.79
N LYS A 215 -1.85 -6.77 -1.17
CA LYS A 215 -1.16 -7.53 -0.12
C LYS A 215 0.16 -8.10 -0.66
N GLU A 216 0.11 -8.86 -1.75
CA GLU A 216 1.31 -9.46 -2.37
C GLU A 216 2.30 -8.39 -2.87
N SER A 217 1.78 -7.28 -3.42
CA SER A 217 2.62 -6.16 -3.85
C SER A 217 3.32 -5.48 -2.66
N ALA A 218 2.63 -5.31 -1.54
CA ALA A 218 3.21 -4.74 -0.34
C ALA A 218 4.27 -5.65 0.29
N LEU A 219 4.03 -6.97 0.35
CA LEU A 219 5.03 -7.95 0.79
C LEU A 219 6.28 -7.92 -0.11
N SER A 220 6.09 -7.82 -1.43
CA SER A 220 7.19 -7.68 -2.38
C SER A 220 8.01 -6.41 -2.14
N VAL A 221 7.35 -5.29 -1.83
CA VAL A 221 8.03 -4.04 -1.47
C VAL A 221 8.79 -4.20 -0.16
N GLN A 222 8.20 -4.81 0.87
CA GLN A 222 8.90 -5.07 2.14
C GLN A 222 10.14 -5.95 1.94
N ASN A 223 10.08 -6.96 1.08
CA ASN A 223 11.25 -7.77 0.73
C ASN A 223 12.35 -6.92 0.07
N ILE A 224 12.00 -6.07 -0.90
CA ILE A 224 12.97 -5.17 -1.54
C ILE A 224 13.60 -4.21 -0.53
N LEU A 225 12.81 -3.69 0.42
CA LEU A 225 13.31 -2.81 1.48
C LEU A 225 14.26 -3.54 2.44
N ASN A 226 13.94 -4.78 2.79
CA ASN A 226 14.77 -5.63 3.64
C ASN A 226 16.09 -5.98 2.93
N GLU A 227 16.03 -6.49 1.69
CA GLU A 227 17.22 -6.81 0.88
C GLU A 227 18.19 -5.61 0.78
N ASN A 228 17.67 -4.42 0.50
CA ASN A 228 18.52 -3.24 0.34
C ASN A 228 19.00 -2.61 1.67
N ALA A 229 18.52 -3.07 2.82
CA ALA A 229 19.08 -2.68 4.12
C ALA A 229 20.43 -3.35 4.38
N PHE A 230 20.76 -4.40 3.62
CA PHE A 230 21.99 -5.15 3.78
C PHE A 230 23.16 -4.49 3.04
N ASN A 231 24.32 -4.51 3.70
CA ASN A 231 25.55 -4.25 2.99
C ASN A 231 25.85 -5.40 1.99
N SER A 232 26.75 -5.15 1.04
CA SER A 232 27.10 -6.12 0.00
C SER A 232 27.53 -7.49 0.55
N GLN A 233 28.19 -7.51 1.71
CA GLN A 233 28.60 -8.74 2.39
C GLN A 233 27.38 -9.51 2.95
N GLN A 234 26.46 -8.85 3.63
CA GLN A 234 25.23 -9.44 4.15
C GLN A 234 24.36 -9.99 3.01
N GLN A 235 24.21 -9.25 1.92
CA GLN A 235 23.43 -9.70 0.75
C GLN A 235 24.05 -10.95 0.11
N ALA A 236 25.38 -10.99 -0.04
CA ALA A 236 26.08 -12.16 -0.59
C ALA A 236 25.85 -13.41 0.28
N ILE A 237 25.92 -13.25 1.61
CA ILE A 237 25.67 -14.34 2.56
C ILE A 237 24.22 -14.83 2.45
N VAL A 238 23.24 -13.91 2.46
CA VAL A 238 21.83 -14.25 2.31
C VAL A 238 21.58 -15.00 1.00
N ASN A 239 22.14 -14.55 -0.12
CA ASN A 239 21.97 -15.21 -1.42
C ASN A 239 22.57 -16.63 -1.46
N LEU A 240 23.67 -16.87 -0.76
CA LEU A 240 24.34 -18.17 -0.71
C LEU A 240 23.68 -19.18 0.25
N LEU A 241 22.89 -18.70 1.22
CA LEU A 241 22.16 -19.59 2.12
C LEU A 241 21.11 -20.41 1.34
N PRO A 242 21.00 -21.73 1.57
CA PRO A 242 19.91 -22.52 0.99
C PRO A 242 18.55 -22.13 1.59
N PRO A 243 17.42 -22.53 0.99
CA PRO A 243 16.07 -22.25 1.52
C PRO A 243 15.86 -22.75 2.96
N ALA A 244 16.54 -23.83 3.35
CA ALA A 244 16.64 -24.32 4.72
C ALA A 244 18.11 -24.62 5.04
N PHE A 245 18.58 -24.22 6.23
CA PHE A 245 19.98 -24.32 6.63
C PHE A 245 20.14 -24.54 8.14
N THR A 246 21.29 -25.10 8.54
CA THR A 246 21.67 -25.20 9.95
C THR A 246 22.57 -24.04 10.38
N THR A 247 22.66 -23.79 11.69
CA THR A 247 23.60 -22.80 12.24
C THR A 247 25.04 -23.03 11.77
N ALA A 248 25.49 -24.29 11.75
CA ALA A 248 26.85 -24.63 11.34
C ALA A 248 27.11 -24.29 9.86
N GLN A 249 26.17 -24.63 8.97
CA GLN A 249 26.26 -24.30 7.54
C GLN A 249 26.27 -22.79 7.32
N ALA A 250 25.42 -22.07 8.04
CA ALA A 250 25.29 -20.64 7.89
C ALA A 250 26.52 -19.86 8.40
N ILE A 251 27.12 -20.29 9.52
CA ILE A 251 28.39 -19.76 10.02
C ILE A 251 29.51 -20.00 9.00
N GLN A 252 29.59 -21.20 8.43
CA GLN A 252 30.60 -21.52 7.42
C GLN A 252 30.49 -20.60 6.18
N ILE A 253 29.28 -20.39 5.68
CA ILE A 253 29.02 -19.48 4.55
C ILE A 253 29.37 -18.04 4.92
N ALA A 254 29.03 -17.61 6.14
CA ALA A 254 29.34 -16.26 6.62
C ALA A 254 30.85 -16.01 6.70
N GLU A 255 31.61 -16.96 7.24
CA GLU A 255 33.07 -16.87 7.36
C GLU A 255 33.75 -16.83 5.99
N GLN A 256 33.31 -17.66 5.04
CA GLN A 256 33.80 -17.65 3.66
C GLN A 256 33.55 -16.31 2.94
N ASN A 257 32.56 -15.56 3.39
CA ASN A 257 32.23 -14.23 2.86
C ASN A 257 32.74 -13.10 3.77
N GLY A 258 33.66 -13.39 4.70
CA GLY A 258 34.36 -12.41 5.52
C GLY A 258 33.56 -11.85 6.70
N MET A 259 32.45 -12.48 7.09
CA MET A 259 31.65 -12.11 8.26
C MET A 259 32.01 -13.04 9.43
N LYS A 260 32.43 -12.45 10.56
CA LYS A 260 32.76 -13.21 11.77
C LYS A 260 31.52 -13.88 12.36
N GLU A 261 31.70 -15.08 12.93
CA GLU A 261 30.63 -15.86 13.57
C GLU A 261 29.72 -15.02 14.49
N ARG A 262 30.30 -14.27 15.43
CA ARG A 262 29.52 -13.42 16.37
C ARG A 262 28.69 -12.36 15.67
N THR A 263 29.20 -11.78 14.57
CA THR A 263 28.47 -10.80 13.76
C THR A 263 27.34 -11.48 12.99
N PHE A 264 27.58 -12.67 12.45
CA PHE A 264 26.56 -13.46 11.76
C PHE A 264 25.45 -13.93 12.71
N GLN A 265 25.79 -14.41 13.91
CA GLN A 265 24.79 -14.81 14.90
C GLN A 265 23.89 -13.64 15.31
N ARG A 266 24.46 -12.44 15.48
CA ARG A 266 23.67 -11.23 15.72
C ARG A 266 22.77 -10.92 14.53
N PHE A 267 23.33 -10.91 13.32
CA PHE A 267 22.58 -10.70 12.09
C PHE A 267 21.43 -11.70 11.92
N LEU A 268 21.67 -12.99 12.15
CA LEU A 268 20.68 -14.05 12.08
C LEU A 268 19.53 -13.79 13.06
N ASN A 269 19.87 -13.47 14.32
CA ASN A 269 18.89 -13.18 15.36
C ASN A 269 18.09 -11.90 15.10
N ASP A 270 18.76 -10.83 14.64
CA ASP A 270 18.14 -9.54 14.32
C ASP A 270 17.16 -9.65 13.14
N ASN A 271 17.27 -10.72 12.32
CA ASN A 271 16.45 -10.93 11.14
C ASN A 271 15.52 -12.16 11.23
N ILE A 272 15.25 -12.67 12.44
CA ILE A 272 14.20 -13.67 12.67
C ILE A 272 12.83 -12.99 12.52
N GLY A 273 11.93 -13.59 11.73
CA GLY A 273 10.60 -13.02 11.44
C GLY A 273 10.60 -12.03 10.26
N THR A 274 11.77 -11.62 9.77
CA THR A 274 11.90 -10.77 8.57
C THR A 274 12.50 -11.55 7.39
N LEU A 275 13.71 -12.09 7.53
CA LEU A 275 14.38 -12.89 6.51
C LEU A 275 14.33 -14.38 6.80
N PHE A 276 14.45 -14.73 8.08
CA PHE A 276 14.65 -16.09 8.52
C PHE A 276 13.52 -16.52 9.45
N ARG A 277 13.07 -17.75 9.30
CA ARG A 277 12.20 -18.42 10.25
C ARG A 277 13.03 -19.41 11.04
N LYS A 278 12.88 -19.40 12.36
CA LYS A 278 13.47 -20.41 13.23
C LYS A 278 12.54 -21.61 13.27
N GLU A 279 12.95 -22.71 12.66
CA GLU A 279 12.15 -23.93 12.62
C GLU A 279 12.31 -24.71 13.92
N LYS A 280 13.57 -24.94 14.33
CA LYS A 280 13.95 -25.70 15.52
C LYS A 280 15.26 -25.18 16.09
N HIS A 281 15.72 -25.75 17.19
CA HIS A 281 17.02 -25.41 17.75
C HIS A 281 18.13 -25.74 16.73
N GLY A 282 18.80 -24.70 16.21
CA GLY A 282 19.88 -24.83 15.24
C GLY A 282 19.47 -24.95 13.77
N GLU A 283 18.17 -24.88 13.46
CA GLU A 283 17.62 -25.02 12.10
C GLU A 283 16.75 -23.81 11.73
N TYR A 284 16.99 -23.27 10.53
CA TYR A 284 16.37 -22.05 10.03
C TYR A 284 15.94 -22.21 8.56
N SER A 285 14.95 -21.44 8.12
CA SER A 285 14.53 -21.35 6.73
C SER A 285 14.40 -19.90 6.26
N LYS A 286 14.48 -19.65 4.95
CA LYS A 286 14.22 -18.34 4.36
C LYS A 286 12.71 -18.10 4.25
N ILE A 287 12.25 -16.92 4.65
CA ILE A 287 10.82 -16.55 4.60
C ILE A 287 10.35 -16.32 3.15
N ASN A 288 11.21 -15.78 2.29
CA ASN A 288 10.96 -15.60 0.86
C ASN A 288 12.17 -16.13 0.06
N PRO A 289 12.10 -17.36 -0.47
CA PRO A 289 13.22 -18.01 -1.17
C PRO A 289 13.51 -17.44 -2.56
#